data_AF-A0A2G9C9J1-F1
#
_entry.id   AF-A0A2G9C9J1-F1
#
_cell.length_a   1.000
_cell.length_b   1.000
_cell.length_c   1.000
_cell.angle_alpha   90.00
_cell.angle_beta   90.00
_cell.angle_gamma   90.00
#
_symmetry.space_group_name_H-M   'P 1'
#
loop_
_entity.id
_entity.type
_entity.pdbx_description
1 polymer ?
#
loop_
_entity_poly.entity_id
_entity_poly.type
_entity_poly.pdbx_seq_one_letter_code
_entity_poly.pdbx_strand_id
1 'polypeptide(L)'
;MQRDPGAYPLTLYFDGACPICNGEMRNLMLRDTAGLLRFVDIAAPGFAAFPSGTDMAALMGSLHGLRADGRLSTGSEVLRLAYRAVQLDGLVRFTELPGLRWLFDRAYPVVARHRYLVPKPLARLVLETALRRAAERRAGASACRAGACSIEARHDASTSPGDPARPSASTSSAATVPTGDAS
;
A
#
# COMPACT_ATOMS: atom_id res chain seq x y z
N MET A 1 7.94 7.74 11.74
CA MET A 1 8.10 8.71 10.63
C MET A 1 6.92 9.65 10.74
N GLN A 2 7.14 10.94 11.02
CA GLN A 2 6.05 11.91 11.19
C GLN A 2 5.61 12.43 9.82
N ARG A 3 4.29 12.50 9.60
CA ARG A 3 3.71 13.21 8.45
C ARG A 3 3.97 14.70 8.65
N ASP A 4 4.48 15.36 7.62
CA ASP A 4 4.61 16.82 7.59
C ASP A 4 3.20 17.43 7.55
N PRO A 5 2.74 18.12 8.60
CA PRO A 5 1.39 18.69 8.63
C PRO A 5 1.20 19.79 7.57
N GLY A 6 2.26 20.48 7.13
CA GLY A 6 2.18 21.46 6.06
C GLY A 6 2.00 20.85 4.66
N ALA A 7 2.19 19.54 4.53
CA ALA A 7 2.06 18.86 3.24
C ALA A 7 0.60 18.49 2.90
N TYR A 8 -0.30 18.41 3.87
CA TYR A 8 -1.66 17.85 3.68
C TYR A 8 -2.78 18.82 4.08
N PRO A 9 -3.92 18.85 3.36
CA PRO A 9 -4.23 18.00 2.20
C PRO A 9 -3.35 18.31 0.98
N LEU A 10 -2.89 17.25 0.31
CA LEU A 10 -2.06 17.34 -0.89
C LEU A 10 -2.94 17.22 -2.13
N THR A 11 -2.94 18.24 -2.99
CA THR A 11 -3.69 18.23 -4.25
C THR A 11 -2.84 17.74 -5.40
N LEU A 12 -3.20 16.60 -5.95
CA LEU A 12 -2.51 15.90 -7.04
C LEU A 12 -3.11 16.30 -8.38
N TYR A 13 -2.29 16.92 -9.24
CA TYR A 13 -2.65 17.23 -10.63
C TYR A 13 -2.12 16.12 -11.52
N PHE A 14 -3.02 15.36 -12.15
CA PHE A 14 -2.67 14.15 -12.91
C PHE A 14 -3.39 14.13 -14.26
N ASP A 15 -2.81 13.39 -15.20
CA ASP A 15 -3.41 13.12 -16.52
C ASP A 15 -4.28 11.86 -16.47
N GLY A 16 -5.60 12.02 -16.47
CA GLY A 16 -6.56 10.92 -16.49
C GLY A 16 -6.60 10.12 -17.80
N ALA A 17 -6.09 10.69 -18.90
CA ALA A 17 -5.96 9.98 -20.19
C ALA A 17 -4.74 9.05 -20.21
N CYS A 18 -3.77 9.24 -19.31
CA CYS A 18 -2.65 8.33 -19.15
C CYS A 18 -3.07 7.09 -18.32
N PRO A 19 -3.03 5.86 -18.86
CA PRO A 19 -3.46 4.67 -18.14
C PRO A 19 -2.68 4.40 -16.84
N ILE A 20 -1.40 4.80 -16.80
CA ILE A 20 -0.53 4.63 -15.64
C ILE A 20 -0.89 5.61 -14.55
N CYS A 21 -0.98 6.90 -14.89
CA CYS A 21 -1.33 7.95 -13.95
C CYS A 21 -2.74 7.70 -13.37
N ASN A 22 -3.71 7.40 -14.24
CA ASN A 22 -5.07 7.10 -13.81
C ASN A 22 -5.14 5.85 -12.91
N GLY A 23 -4.47 4.76 -13.30
CA GLY A 23 -4.40 3.55 -12.48
C GLY A 23 -3.83 3.81 -11.08
N GLU A 24 -2.75 4.59 -11.02
CA GLU A 24 -2.13 4.98 -9.76
C GLU A 24 -3.02 5.91 -8.91
N MET A 25 -3.68 6.90 -9.52
CA MET A 25 -4.59 7.77 -8.78
C MET A 25 -5.78 7.00 -8.21
N ARG A 26 -6.36 6.06 -8.96
CA ARG A 26 -7.42 5.17 -8.44
C ARG A 26 -6.92 4.35 -7.26
N ASN A 27 -5.70 3.82 -7.34
CA ASN A 27 -5.06 3.06 -6.28
C ASN A 27 -4.86 3.89 -5.00
N LEU A 28 -4.50 5.17 -5.14
CA LEU A 28 -4.39 6.13 -4.04
C LEU A 28 -5.76 6.51 -3.46
N MET A 29 -6.75 6.82 -4.30
CA MET A 29 -8.12 7.14 -3.88
C MET A 29 -8.71 6.02 -3.00
N LEU A 30 -8.49 4.75 -3.38
CA LEU A 30 -8.96 3.60 -2.60
C LEU A 30 -8.30 3.47 -1.21
N ARG A 31 -7.09 4.01 -1.02
CA ARG A 31 -6.35 3.92 0.24
C ARG A 31 -6.38 5.19 1.07
N ASP A 32 -6.85 6.30 0.52
CA ASP A 32 -6.95 7.60 1.19
C ASP A 32 -8.11 7.65 2.19
N THR A 33 -8.07 6.75 3.17
CA THR A 33 -9.04 6.65 4.26
C THR A 33 -9.00 7.84 5.21
N ALA A 34 -7.87 8.56 5.25
CA ALA A 34 -7.69 9.75 6.08
C ALA A 34 -8.09 11.06 5.37
N GLY A 35 -8.50 11.00 4.09
CA GLY A 35 -8.90 12.17 3.30
C GLY A 35 -7.79 13.23 3.17
N LEU A 36 -6.53 12.78 3.10
CA LEU A 36 -5.35 13.66 3.03
C LEU A 36 -4.98 14.03 1.60
N LEU A 37 -5.62 13.43 0.59
CA LEU A 37 -5.36 13.69 -0.82
C LEU A 37 -6.55 14.36 -1.49
N ARG A 38 -6.25 15.21 -2.47
CA ARG A 38 -7.21 15.76 -3.43
C ARG A 38 -6.71 15.44 -4.81
N PHE A 39 -7.62 15.22 -5.75
CA PHE A 39 -7.29 14.73 -7.08
C PHE A 39 -7.90 15.67 -8.13
N VAL A 40 -7.06 16.15 -9.03
CA VAL A 40 -7.44 17.07 -10.11
C VAL A 40 -6.97 16.47 -11.43
N ASP A 41 -7.93 16.06 -12.25
CA ASP A 41 -7.66 15.54 -13.58
C ASP A 41 -7.48 16.69 -14.57
N ILE A 42 -6.27 16.84 -15.09
CA ILE A 42 -5.93 17.89 -16.06
C ILE A 42 -6.44 17.57 -17.48
N ALA A 43 -6.82 16.32 -17.74
CA ALA A 43 -7.41 15.89 -19.00
C ALA A 43 -8.94 16.12 -19.02
N ALA A 44 -9.53 16.55 -17.91
CA ALA A 44 -10.96 16.86 -17.85
C ALA A 44 -11.32 18.02 -18.82
N PRO A 45 -12.44 17.92 -19.56
CA PRO A 45 -12.89 19.00 -20.43
C PRO A 45 -13.07 20.31 -19.66
N GLY A 46 -12.47 21.39 -20.16
CA GLY A 46 -12.57 22.72 -19.54
C GLY A 46 -11.68 22.93 -18.31
N PHE A 47 -10.71 22.05 -18.05
CA PHE A 47 -9.73 22.28 -16.99
C PHE A 47 -8.95 23.60 -17.21
N ALA A 48 -9.04 24.50 -16.23
CA ALA A 48 -8.35 25.80 -16.23
C ALA A 48 -7.77 26.17 -14.85
N ALA A 49 -7.86 25.27 -13.87
CA ALA A 49 -7.45 25.52 -12.48
C ALA A 49 -5.96 25.19 -12.29
N PHE A 50 -5.08 25.98 -12.88
CA PHE A 50 -3.63 25.80 -12.74
C PHE A 50 -3.15 26.29 -11.37
N PRO A 51 -2.27 25.54 -10.67
CA PRO A 51 -1.57 26.08 -9.53
C PRO A 51 -0.64 27.23 -9.98
N SER A 52 -0.41 28.20 -9.08
CA SER A 52 0.39 29.40 -9.36
C SER A 52 1.75 29.06 -9.96
N GLY A 53 2.10 29.71 -11.08
CA GLY A 53 3.38 29.51 -11.76
C GLY A 53 3.48 28.23 -12.59
N THR A 54 2.36 27.58 -12.89
CA THR A 54 2.32 26.44 -13.82
C THR A 54 1.38 26.70 -14.99
N ASP A 55 1.54 25.90 -16.03
CA ASP A 55 0.68 25.84 -17.20
C ASP A 55 0.40 24.38 -17.59
N MET A 56 -0.39 24.18 -18.65
CA MET A 56 -0.70 22.83 -19.14
C MET A 56 0.57 22.06 -19.56
N ALA A 57 1.55 22.73 -20.18
CA ALA A 57 2.78 22.10 -20.62
C ALA A 57 3.59 21.55 -19.42
N ALA A 58 3.69 22.32 -18.34
CA ALA A 58 4.31 21.90 -17.09
C ALA A 58 3.58 20.71 -16.46
N LEU A 59 2.25 20.79 -16.31
CA LEU A 59 1.44 19.72 -15.75
C LEU A 59 1.48 18.43 -16.59
N MET A 60 1.63 18.56 -17.91
CA MET A 60 1.84 17.40 -18.79
C MET A 60 3.26 16.83 -18.69
N GLY A 61 4.27 17.63 -18.36
CA GLY A 61 5.66 17.20 -18.30
C GLY A 61 6.04 16.43 -17.02
N SER A 62 5.32 16.65 -15.93
CA SER A 62 5.60 16.01 -14.62
C SER A 62 4.35 15.99 -13.74
N LEU A 63 4.26 15.04 -12.81
CA LEU A 63 3.23 15.05 -11.76
C LEU A 63 3.47 16.22 -10.82
N HIS A 64 2.41 16.95 -10.48
CA HIS A 64 2.47 18.09 -9.57
C HIS A 64 1.59 17.85 -8.35
N GLY A 65 2.07 18.30 -7.19
CA GLY A 65 1.38 18.22 -5.92
C GLY A 65 1.38 19.58 -5.24
N LEU A 66 0.21 20.19 -5.05
CA LEU A 66 0.07 21.41 -4.26
C LEU A 66 -0.18 21.04 -2.81
N ARG A 67 0.77 21.40 -1.95
CA ARG A 67 0.73 21.18 -0.50
C ARG A 67 -0.20 22.18 0.18
N ALA A 68 -0.61 21.88 1.41
CA ALA A 68 -1.45 22.78 2.20
C ALA A 68 -0.76 24.11 2.57
N ASP A 69 0.56 24.11 2.67
CA ASP A 69 1.38 25.32 2.85
C ASP A 69 1.53 26.16 1.56
N GLY A 70 0.87 25.77 0.47
CA GLY A 70 0.90 26.45 -0.83
C GLY A 70 2.15 26.15 -1.67
N ARG A 71 3.07 25.31 -1.18
CA ARG A 71 4.25 24.91 -1.95
C ARG A 71 3.89 23.87 -2.99
N LEU A 72 4.52 23.99 -4.15
CA LEU A 72 4.38 23.04 -5.24
C LEU A 72 5.53 22.02 -5.19
N SER A 73 5.19 20.75 -5.02
CA SER A 73 6.10 19.61 -5.18
C SER A 73 5.94 19.02 -6.58
N THR A 74 7.00 18.42 -7.13
CA THR A 74 6.99 17.83 -8.48
C THR A 74 7.58 16.42 -8.54
N GLY A 75 7.16 15.66 -9.54
CA GLY A 75 7.68 14.35 -9.88
C GLY A 75 7.57 13.30 -8.78
N SER A 76 8.66 12.57 -8.54
CA SER A 76 8.73 11.47 -7.56
C SER A 76 8.50 11.93 -6.11
N GLU A 77 8.76 13.19 -5.78
CA GLU A 77 8.46 13.76 -4.47
C GLU A 77 6.96 13.74 -4.18
N VAL A 78 6.15 14.10 -5.18
CA VAL A 78 4.67 14.10 -5.07
C VAL A 78 4.16 12.70 -4.77
N LEU A 79 4.69 11.68 -5.47
CA LEU A 79 4.35 10.28 -5.20
C LEU A 79 4.75 9.85 -3.79
N ARG A 80 5.94 10.24 -3.31
CA ARG A 80 6.38 9.92 -1.94
C ARG A 80 5.45 10.55 -0.90
N LEU A 81 5.03 11.80 -1.09
CA LEU A 81 4.04 12.45 -0.21
C LEU A 81 2.69 11.73 -0.29
N ALA A 82 2.19 11.41 -1.48
CA ALA A 82 0.95 10.67 -1.65
C ALA A 82 0.97 9.29 -0.95
N TYR A 83 2.08 8.55 -1.09
CA TYR A 83 2.28 7.26 -0.42
C TYR A 83 2.34 7.38 1.12
N ARG A 84 2.93 8.46 1.67
CA ARG A 84 2.91 8.71 3.11
C ARG A 84 1.50 9.04 3.64
N ALA A 85 0.67 9.74 2.85
CA ALA A 85 -0.74 9.96 3.20
C ALA A 85 -1.50 8.63 3.37
N VAL A 86 -1.27 7.69 2.44
CA VAL A 86 -1.94 6.38 2.43
C VAL A 86 -1.21 5.28 3.20
N GLN A 87 -0.30 5.63 4.12
CA GLN A 87 0.41 4.69 5.02
C GLN A 87 1.29 3.65 4.30
N LEU A 88 1.77 3.97 3.10
CA LEU A 88 2.75 3.17 2.37
C LEU A 88 4.20 3.58 2.70
N ASP A 89 4.48 3.94 3.96
CA ASP A 89 5.80 4.39 4.44
C ASP A 89 6.92 3.39 4.11
N GLY A 90 6.57 2.12 4.10
CA GLY A 90 7.48 1.05 3.74
C GLY A 90 7.96 1.09 2.28
N LEU A 91 7.13 1.52 1.35
CA LEU A 91 7.52 1.76 -0.04
C LEU A 91 8.36 3.04 -0.12
N VAL A 92 7.92 4.09 0.56
CA VAL A 92 8.60 5.39 0.57
C VAL A 92 10.06 5.24 1.01
N ARG A 93 10.30 4.55 2.14
CA ARG A 93 11.65 4.27 2.63
C ARG A 93 12.52 3.52 1.62
N PHE A 94 11.95 2.59 0.86
CA PHE A 94 12.68 1.87 -0.17
C PHE A 94 13.09 2.81 -1.32
N THR A 95 12.18 3.70 -1.74
CA THR A 95 12.46 4.69 -2.79
C THR A 95 13.40 5.82 -2.34
N GLU A 96 13.63 5.98 -1.03
CA GLU A 96 14.50 7.00 -0.46
C GLU A 96 15.94 6.53 -0.20
N LEU A 97 16.23 5.24 -0.34
CA LEU A 97 17.60 4.73 -0.26
C LEU A 97 18.49 5.47 -1.27
N PRO A 98 19.69 5.96 -0.91
CA PRO A 98 20.43 6.96 -1.70
C PRO A 98 20.67 6.55 -3.16
N GLY A 99 21.00 5.28 -3.43
CA GLY A 99 21.14 4.77 -4.80
C GLY A 99 19.80 4.64 -5.55
N LEU A 100 18.76 4.17 -4.88
CA LEU A 100 17.43 4.02 -5.49
C LEU A 100 16.76 5.37 -5.71
N ARG A 101 16.91 6.31 -4.78
CA ARG A 101 16.40 7.67 -4.88
C ARG A 101 16.94 8.33 -6.14
N TRP A 102 18.26 8.27 -6.34
CA TRP A 102 18.88 8.79 -7.55
C TRP A 102 18.32 8.13 -8.81
N LEU A 103 18.17 6.79 -8.80
CA LEU A 103 17.60 6.05 -9.91
C LEU A 103 16.15 6.46 -10.21
N PHE A 104 15.28 6.53 -9.21
CA PHE A 104 13.88 6.91 -9.37
C PHE A 104 13.73 8.36 -9.82
N ASP A 105 14.51 9.29 -9.26
CA ASP A 105 14.46 10.70 -9.62
C ASP A 105 14.96 10.93 -11.07
N ARG A 106 15.85 10.06 -11.58
CA ARG A 106 16.31 10.05 -12.99
C ARG A 106 15.37 9.31 -13.95
N ALA A 107 14.82 8.19 -13.52
CA ALA A 107 13.95 7.35 -14.34
C ALA A 107 12.56 7.97 -14.51
N TYR A 108 12.05 8.65 -13.47
CA TYR A 108 10.71 9.23 -13.47
C TYR A 108 10.45 10.18 -14.65
N PRO A 109 11.31 11.18 -14.96
CA PRO A 109 11.11 12.05 -16.12
C PRO A 109 11.07 11.30 -17.46
N VAL A 110 11.84 10.20 -17.59
CA VAL A 110 11.85 9.39 -18.81
C VAL A 110 10.52 8.66 -18.96
N VAL A 111 10.02 8.03 -17.90
CA VAL A 111 8.73 7.35 -17.88
C VAL A 111 7.59 8.34 -18.09
N ALA A 112 7.63 9.52 -17.47
CA ALA A 112 6.63 10.56 -17.64
C ALA A 112 6.55 11.05 -19.11
N ARG A 113 7.69 11.22 -19.77
CA ARG A 113 7.75 11.57 -21.20
C ARG A 113 7.25 10.45 -22.12
N HIS A 114 7.51 9.20 -21.76
CA HIS A 114 7.10 8.02 -22.55
C HIS A 114 5.81 7.39 -22.02
N ARG A 115 5.01 8.11 -21.24
CA ARG A 115 3.86 7.56 -20.47
C ARG A 115 2.79 6.88 -21.31
N TYR A 116 2.67 7.23 -22.59
CA TYR A 116 1.74 6.58 -23.53
C TYR A 116 2.34 5.35 -24.22
N LEU A 117 3.67 5.21 -24.20
CA LEU A 117 4.41 4.11 -24.82
C LEU A 117 4.68 2.96 -23.84
N VAL A 118 4.54 3.20 -22.53
CA VAL A 118 4.72 2.17 -21.53
C VAL A 118 3.59 1.13 -21.63
N PRO A 119 3.89 -0.15 -21.90
CA PRO A 119 2.86 -1.18 -22.05
C PRO A 119 2.02 -1.31 -20.78
N LYS A 120 0.69 -1.34 -20.91
CA LYS A 120 -0.26 -1.61 -19.82
C LYS A 120 0.13 -2.79 -18.90
N PRO A 121 0.58 -3.96 -19.41
CA PRO A 121 0.99 -5.06 -18.53
C PRO A 121 2.23 -4.73 -17.71
N LEU A 122 3.18 -3.95 -18.25
CA LEU A 122 4.38 -3.53 -17.54
C LEU A 122 4.05 -2.57 -16.40
N ALA A 123 3.18 -1.59 -16.67
CA ALA A 123 2.69 -0.66 -15.65
C ALA A 123 1.96 -1.39 -14.51
N ARG A 124 1.08 -2.33 -14.86
CA ARG A 124 0.36 -3.18 -13.91
C ARG A 124 1.31 -4.07 -13.11
N LEU A 125 2.31 -4.67 -13.76
CA LEU A 125 3.29 -5.53 -13.10
C LEU A 125 4.14 -4.73 -12.11
N VAL A 126 4.66 -3.57 -12.50
CA VAL A 126 5.50 -2.73 -11.63
C VAL A 126 4.70 -2.26 -10.42
N LEU A 127 3.48 -1.76 -10.62
CA LEU A 127 2.65 -1.25 -9.53
C LEU A 127 2.15 -2.40 -8.63
N GLU A 128 1.57 -3.45 -9.19
CA GLU A 128 0.98 -4.54 -8.38
C GLU A 128 2.03 -5.45 -7.75
N THR A 129 3.09 -5.86 -8.46
CA THR A 129 4.03 -6.87 -7.90
C THR A 129 5.04 -6.28 -6.94
N ALA A 130 5.51 -5.05 -7.14
CA ALA A 130 6.43 -4.42 -6.19
C ALA A 130 5.71 -4.11 -4.86
N LEU A 131 4.44 -3.67 -4.93
CA LEU A 131 3.59 -3.42 -3.77
C LEU A 131 3.20 -4.73 -3.06
N ARG A 132 2.75 -5.76 -3.80
CA ARG A 132 2.39 -7.08 -3.21
C ARG A 132 3.60 -7.75 -2.55
N ARG A 133 4.74 -7.87 -3.23
CA ARG A 133 5.95 -8.49 -2.66
C ARG A 133 6.48 -7.73 -1.45
N ALA A 134 6.36 -6.40 -1.43
CA ALA A 134 6.79 -5.59 -0.28
C ALA A 134 5.82 -5.68 0.90
N ALA A 135 4.52 -5.86 0.64
CA ALA A 135 3.50 -6.13 1.66
C ALA A 135 3.67 -7.57 2.21
N GLU A 136 3.89 -8.56 1.35
CA GLU A 136 4.13 -9.96 1.71
C GLU A 136 5.41 -10.13 2.55
N ARG A 137 6.51 -9.46 2.21
CA ARG A 137 7.73 -9.48 3.05
C ARG A 137 7.49 -8.91 4.45
N ARG A 138 6.59 -7.93 4.59
CA ARG A 138 6.22 -7.37 5.90
C ARG A 138 5.22 -8.23 6.63
N ALA A 139 4.27 -8.86 5.95
CA ALA A 139 3.36 -9.83 6.53
C ALA A 139 4.12 -11.06 7.04
N GLY A 140 5.11 -11.56 6.29
CA GLY A 140 6.03 -12.61 6.73
C GLY A 140 6.93 -12.17 7.88
N ALA A 141 7.45 -10.93 7.85
CA ALA A 141 8.25 -10.39 8.96
C ALA A 141 7.41 -10.01 10.19
N SER A 142 6.11 -9.70 10.05
CA SER A 142 5.19 -9.45 11.16
C SER A 142 4.62 -10.73 11.75
N ALA A 143 4.45 -11.78 10.93
CA ALA A 143 4.13 -13.12 11.43
C ALA A 143 5.19 -13.63 12.41
N CYS A 144 6.46 -13.24 12.24
CA CYS A 144 7.55 -13.57 13.17
C CYS A 144 7.74 -12.57 14.32
N ARG A 145 6.90 -11.55 14.48
CA ARG A 145 7.10 -10.51 15.51
C ARG A 145 6.41 -10.79 16.84
N ALA A 146 5.63 -11.87 16.93
CA ALA A 146 4.89 -12.25 18.14
C ALA A 146 5.50 -13.46 18.89
N GLY A 147 6.74 -13.87 18.57
CA GLY A 147 7.40 -14.99 19.27
C GLY A 147 6.78 -16.38 19.05
N ALA A 148 5.74 -16.49 18.22
CA ALA A 148 5.07 -17.76 17.91
C ALA A 148 5.30 -18.13 16.44
N CYS A 149 6.55 -18.46 16.09
CA CYS A 149 6.82 -19.18 14.84
C CYS A 149 7.16 -20.63 15.21
N SER A 150 6.13 -21.44 15.44
CA SER A 150 6.29 -22.89 15.49
C SER A 150 6.31 -23.41 14.05
N ILE A 151 7.51 -23.59 13.50
CA ILE A 151 7.66 -24.59 12.44
C ILE A 151 7.61 -25.93 13.16
N GLU A 152 6.41 -26.49 13.31
CA GLU A 152 6.29 -27.91 13.61
C GLU A 152 6.92 -28.64 12.43
N ALA A 153 8.17 -29.06 12.61
CA ALA A 153 8.81 -30.02 11.76
C ALA A 153 7.92 -31.26 11.79
N ARG A 154 7.24 -31.54 10.67
CA ARG A 154 6.58 -32.82 10.46
C ARG A 154 7.67 -33.90 10.56
N HIS A 155 7.78 -34.50 11.73
CA HIS A 155 8.45 -35.78 11.93
C HIS A 155 7.40 -36.84 11.60
N ASP A 156 7.25 -37.12 10.31
CA ASP A 156 6.70 -38.41 9.89
C ASP A 156 7.77 -39.47 10.17
N ALA A 157 7.60 -40.19 11.27
CA ALA A 157 8.19 -41.51 11.44
C ALA A 157 7.32 -42.32 12.42
N SER A 158 6.31 -42.96 11.82
CA SER A 158 5.83 -44.29 12.20
C SER A 158 6.88 -45.11 12.96
N THR A 159 6.49 -45.73 14.08
CA THR A 159 6.40 -47.19 14.39
C THR A 159 6.47 -47.28 15.93
N SER A 160 5.55 -47.92 16.64
CA SER A 160 5.54 -49.37 16.80
C SER A 160 4.32 -49.85 17.63
N PRO A 161 3.98 -51.15 17.57
CA PRO A 161 2.66 -51.70 17.84
C PRO A 161 2.48 -52.23 19.27
N GLY A 162 1.22 -52.52 19.60
CA GLY A 162 0.90 -53.63 20.51
C GLY A 162 0.16 -53.24 21.77
N ASP A 163 -1.17 -53.14 21.66
CA ASP A 163 -2.10 -53.51 22.74
C ASP A 163 -2.00 -55.04 22.96
N PRO A 164 -2.23 -55.60 24.17
CA PRO A 164 -3.62 -55.63 24.65
C PRO A 164 -3.85 -55.65 26.18
N ALA A 165 -5.07 -55.25 26.53
CA ALA A 165 -5.95 -55.77 27.60
C ALA A 165 -5.70 -55.32 29.06
N ARG A 166 -6.70 -54.60 29.62
CA ARG A 166 -7.78 -55.19 30.44
C ARG A 166 -8.82 -54.16 30.89
N PRO A 167 -10.03 -54.60 31.32
CA PRO A 167 -11.23 -53.78 31.35
C PRO A 167 -11.66 -53.29 32.75
N SER A 168 -12.64 -52.38 32.70
CA SER A 168 -13.74 -52.13 33.65
C SER A 168 -13.38 -51.58 35.05
N ALA A 169 -13.97 -50.44 35.41
CA ALA A 169 -15.25 -50.39 36.15
C ALA A 169 -15.55 -48.98 36.69
N SER A 170 -16.86 -48.64 36.66
CA SER A 170 -17.62 -47.91 37.70
C SER A 170 -17.23 -46.45 38.04
N THR A 171 -18.09 -45.47 38.29
CA THR A 171 -19.56 -45.33 38.41
C THR A 171 -19.86 -43.85 38.68
N SER A 172 -21.01 -43.38 38.18
CA SER A 172 -22.01 -42.49 38.80
C SER A 172 -21.60 -41.17 39.50
N SER A 173 -22.13 -40.03 39.00
CA SER A 173 -23.24 -39.23 39.58
C SER A 173 -23.18 -37.78 39.05
N ALA A 174 -24.16 -37.35 38.26
CA ALA A 174 -25.35 -36.55 38.67
C ALA A 174 -25.01 -35.07 38.96
N ALA A 175 -25.39 -34.15 38.06
CA ALA A 175 -26.56 -33.25 38.19
C ALA A 175 -26.14 -31.93 38.88
N THR A 176 -26.51 -30.69 38.50
CA THR A 176 -27.75 -30.12 37.96
C THR A 176 -27.46 -28.68 37.48
N VAL A 177 -28.17 -28.24 36.44
CA VAL A 177 -28.32 -26.85 35.97
C VAL A 177 -29.51 -26.18 36.68
N PRO A 178 -29.47 -24.87 36.93
CA PRO A 178 -30.63 -24.02 36.57
C PRO A 178 -30.14 -22.74 35.86
N THR A 179 -30.55 -22.44 34.62
CA THR A 179 -31.76 -21.67 34.22
C THR A 179 -32.23 -20.61 35.21
N GLY A 180 -32.07 -19.34 34.82
CA GLY A 180 -32.69 -18.17 35.44
C GLY A 180 -32.66 -17.02 34.46
N ASP A 181 -33.78 -16.87 33.74
CA ASP A 181 -34.10 -15.81 32.77
C ASP A 181 -34.94 -14.73 33.46
N ALA A 182 -35.04 -13.56 32.82
CA ALA A 182 -36.01 -12.47 33.04
C ALA A 182 -35.86 -11.58 34.29
N SER A 183 -35.45 -10.32 34.09
CA SER A 183 -36.35 -9.16 33.84
C SER A 183 -35.66 -7.83 34.10
#